data_AF-M1XGX9-F1
#
_entry.id   AF-M1XGX9-F1
#
_cell.length_a   1.000
_cell.length_b   1.000
_cell.length_c   1.000
_cell.angle_alpha   90.00
_cell.angle_beta   90.00
_cell.angle_gamma   90.00
#
_symmetry.space_group_name_H-M   'P 1'
#
loop_
_entity.id
_entity.type
_entity.pdbx_description
1 polymer ?
#
loop_
_entity_poly.entity_id
_entity_poly.type
_entity_poly.pdbx_seq_one_letter_code
_entity_poly.pdbx_strand_id
1 'polypeptide(L)' 'MKINRYITRGISEHLSLDLQILLWNMVKERDNQPHTDYLHIFKLQEDENILSITEEY' A
#
# COMPACT_ATOMS: atom_id res chain seq x y z
N MET A 1 -10.29 -13.38 -10.05
CA MET A 1 -9.11 -13.51 -10.93
C MET A 1 -7.86 -13.41 -10.05
N LYS A 2 -6.87 -14.30 -10.21
CA LYS A 2 -5.63 -14.24 -9.41
C LYS A 2 -4.72 -13.17 -10.02
N ILE A 3 -4.56 -12.05 -9.32
CA ILE A 3 -3.70 -10.94 -9.75
C ILE A 3 -2.32 -11.18 -9.14
N ASN A 4 -1.29 -11.24 -9.99
CA ASN A 4 0.09 -11.27 -9.50
C ASN A 4 0.47 -9.85 -9.07
N ARG A 5 0.90 -9.71 -7.83
CA ARG A 5 1.37 -8.45 -7.26
C ARG A 5 2.90 -8.50 -7.19
N TYR A 6 3.54 -7.43 -7.64
CA TYR A 6 4.98 -7.32 -7.72
C TYR A 6 5.43 -6.10 -6.93
N ILE A 7 6.58 -6.21 -6.27
CA ILE A 7 7.19 -5.12 -5.54
C ILE A 7 8.54 -4.80 -6.16
N THR A 8 8.86 -3.51 -6.23
CA THR A 8 10.18 -3.07 -6.68
C THR A 8 11.22 -3.40 -5.62
N ARG A 9 12.46 -3.65 -6.07
CA ARG A 9 13.57 -3.97 -5.19
C ARG A 9 13.76 -2.94 -4.07
N GLY A 10 13.67 -1.65 -4.40
CA GLY A 10 13.80 -0.57 -3.41
C GLY A 10 12.78 -0.68 -2.29
N ILE A 11 11.50 -0.94 -2.59
CA ILE A 11 10.48 -1.13 -1.56
C ILE A 11 10.73 -2.42 -0.76
N SER A 12 11.13 -3.51 -1.43
CA SER A 12 11.42 -4.77 -0.74
C SER A 12 12.56 -4.67 0.26
N GLU A 13 13.55 -3.81 0.00
CA GLU A 13 14.73 -3.62 0.86
C GLU A 13 14.48 -2.65 2.02
N HIS A 14 13.52 -1.72 1.88
CA HIS A 14 13.31 -0.63 2.85
C HIS A 14 12.02 -0.74 3.67
N LEU A 15 11.04 -1.52 3.21
CA LEU A 15 9.76 -1.69 3.89
C LEU A 15 9.63 -3.12 4.41
N SER A 16 9.15 -3.30 5.64
CA SER A 16 8.93 -4.64 6.19
C SER A 16 7.88 -5.41 5.38
N LEU A 17 7.99 -6.74 5.34
CA LEU A 17 7.02 -7.58 4.63
C LEU A 17 5.58 -7.35 5.12
N ASP A 18 5.40 -7.13 6.42
CA ASP A 18 4.09 -6.87 7.00
C ASP A 18 3.47 -5.58 6.46
N LEU A 19 4.25 -4.51 6.34
CA LEU A 19 3.80 -3.25 5.75
C LEU A 19 3.51 -3.38 4.27
N GLN A 20 4.33 -4.13 3.54
CA GLN A 20 4.07 -4.44 2.12
C GLN A 20 2.73 -5.15 1.94
N ILE A 21 2.44 -6.16 2.77
CA ILE A 21 1.17 -6.90 2.76
C ILE A 21 0.00 -6.00 3.14
N LEU A 22 0.17 -5.14 4.16
CA LEU A 22 -0.85 -4.17 4.59
C LEU A 22 -1.24 -3.22 3.46
N LEU A 23 -0.26 -2.60 2.80
CA LEU A 23 -0.50 -1.69 1.65
C LEU A 23 -1.26 -2.41 0.53
N TRP A 24 -0.87 -3.66 0.23
CA TRP A 24 -1.58 -4.47 -0.75
C TRP A 24 -3.03 -4.76 -0.36
N ASN A 25 -3.31 -4.98 0.91
CA ASN A 25 -4.68 -5.18 1.39
C ASN A 25 -5.50 -3.88 1.28
N MET A 26 -4.90 -2.71 1.58
CA MET A 26 -5.58 -1.41 1.41
C MET A 26 -6.03 -1.17 -0.04
N VAL A 27 -5.16 -1.46 -1.02
CA VAL A 27 -5.51 -1.39 -2.45
C VAL A 27 -6.60 -2.40 -2.80
N LYS A 28 -6.51 -3.63 -2.29
CA LYS A 28 -7.49 -4.70 -2.59
C LYS A 28 -8.92 -4.33 -2.17
N GLU A 29 -9.08 -3.68 -1.02
CA GLU A 29 -10.40 -3.25 -0.54
C GLU A 29 -11.02 -2.19 -1.47
N ARG A 30 -10.17 -1.39 -2.11
CA ARG A 30 -10.57 -0.34 -3.05
C ARG A 30 -10.90 -0.91 -4.43
N ASP A 31 -10.15 -1.90 -4.92
CA ASP A 31 -10.37 -2.55 -6.23
C ASP A 31 -11.82 -3.05 -6.43
N ASN A 32 -12.56 -3.30 -5.34
CA ASN A 32 -13.97 -3.71 -5.40
C ASN A 32 -14.94 -2.53 -5.67
N GLN A 33 -14.45 -1.30 -5.77
CA GLN A 33 -15.24 -0.10 -6.01
C GLN A 33 -15.18 0.34 -7.49
N PRO A 34 -16.31 0.80 -8.07
CA PRO A 34 -16.44 1.05 -9.51
C PRO A 34 -15.60 2.22 -10.07
N HIS A 35 -15.02 3.05 -9.21
CA HIS A 35 -14.19 4.20 -9.61
C HIS A 35 -12.88 4.20 -8.82
N THR A 36 -12.07 3.15 -8.99
CA THR A 36 -10.71 3.12 -8.45
C THR A 36 -9.73 3.75 -9.41
N ASP A 37 -8.99 4.74 -8.93
CA ASP A 37 -7.86 5.28 -9.66
C ASP A 37 -6.78 4.21 -9.82
N TYR A 38 -6.13 4.18 -10.99
CA TYR A 38 -5.06 3.23 -11.28
C TYR A 38 -3.84 3.42 -10.37
N LEU A 39 -3.62 4.63 -9.88
CA LEU A 39 -2.47 5.01 -9.06
C LEU A 39 -2.93 5.34 -7.64
N HIS A 40 -2.38 4.62 -6.66
CA HIS A 40 -2.55 4.91 -5.24
C HIS A 40 -1.24 5.50 -4.69
N ILE A 41 -1.33 6.67 -4.09
CA ILE A 41 -0.19 7.32 -3.43
C ILE A 41 -0.39 7.18 -1.94
N PHE A 42 0.55 6.52 -1.25
CA PHE A 42 0.52 6.39 0.21
C PHE A 42 1.60 7.26 0.84
N LYS A 43 1.19 8.10 1.79
CA LYS A 43 2.07 8.81 2.70
C LYS A 43 2.22 8.01 3.99
N LEU A 44 3.45 7.67 4.31
CA LEU A 44 3.82 7.01 5.56
C LEU A 44 4.42 8.08 6.48
N GLN A 45 3.88 8.21 7.68
CA GLN A 45 4.37 9.14 8.70
C GLN A 45 4.49 8.41 10.03
N GLU A 46 5.68 8.42 10.60
CA GLU A 46 5.94 7.84 11.91
C GLU A 46 6.05 8.97 12.94
N ASP A 47 5.22 8.90 13.98
CA ASP A 47 5.25 9.85 15.10
C ASP A 47 5.00 9.09 16.41
N GLU A 48 5.77 9.39 17.46
CA GLU A 48 5.69 8.74 18.77
C GLU A 48 5.54 7.19 18.72
N ASN A 49 6.35 6.51 17.88
CA ASN A 49 6.29 5.05 17.62
C ASN A 49 4.99 4.54 16.93
N ILE A 50 4.16 5.44 16.43
CA ILE A 50 2.95 5.10 15.68
C ILE A 50 3.20 5.40 14.20
N LEU A 51 3.14 4.36 13.37
CA LEU A 51 3.15 4.52 11.93
C LEU A 51 1.72 4.79 11.43
N SER A 52 1.52 5.97 10.89
CA SER A 52 0.31 6.38 10.18
C SER A 52 0.51 6.19 8.67
N ILE A 53 -0.46 5.56 8.01
CA ILE A 53 -0.50 5.39 6.56
C ILE A 53 -1.75 6.10 6.05
N THR A 54 -1.58 7.06 5.16
CA THR A 54 -2.67 7.83 4.57
C THR A 54 -2.57 7.78 3.05
N GLU A 55 -3.69 7.62 2.38
CA GLU A 55 -3.75 7.73 0.92
C GLU A 55 -3.92 9.20 0.53
N GLU A 56 -3.05 9.69 -0.34
CA GLU A 56 -3.11 11.03 -0.92
C GLU A 56 -3.88 10.96 -2.24
N TYR A 57 -4.81 11.91 -2.46
CA TYR A 57 -5.65 12.02 -3.66
C TYR A 57 -5.00 12.90 -4.73
#